data_AF-A0A4Q4VY74-F1
#
_entry.id   AF-A0A4Q4VY74-F1
#
_cell.length_a   1.000
_cell.length_b   1.000
_cell.length_c   1.000
_cell.angle_alpha   90.00
_cell.angle_beta   90.00
_cell.angle_gamma   90.00
#
_symmetry.space_group_name_H-M   'P 1'
#
loop_
_entity.id
_entity.type
_entity.pdbx_description
1 polymer ?
#
loop_
_entity_poly.entity_id
_entity_poly.type
_entity_poly.pdbx_seq_one_letter_code
_entity_poly.pdbx_strand_id
1 'polypeptide(L)'
;MCCGGERAVRLSVVCGSVPECTRAAREQLRTGADFLRIMVGSGVASPTDRLENMRLTPEEARAVSEAARSYGIWVTAHAYMPRAIRHAVDNGVVGIEHGNLLDEGMARYMAGRGHLADADHDLRRHSARQAC
;
A
#
# COMPACT_ATOMS: atom_id res chain seq x y z
N MET A 1 -14.10 2.14 7.29
CA MET A 1 -12.78 2.70 7.62
C MET A 1 -11.75 1.88 6.84
N CYS A 2 -11.11 2.43 5.79
CA CYS A 2 -10.28 1.64 4.87
C CYS A 2 -9.02 1.04 5.54
N CYS A 3 -8.56 1.63 6.65
CA CYS A 3 -7.51 1.08 7.48
C CYS A 3 -8.13 0.13 8.52
N GLY A 4 -8.28 -1.16 8.18
CA GLY A 4 -8.82 -2.17 9.09
C GLY A 4 -7.72 -3.07 9.64
N GLY A 5 -7.20 -2.75 10.83
CA GLY A 5 -6.34 -3.63 11.64
C GLY A 5 -7.06 -4.07 12.91
N GLU A 6 -6.84 -5.31 13.36
CA GLU A 6 -7.62 -5.97 14.44
C GLU A 6 -7.34 -5.44 15.86
N ARG A 7 -6.62 -4.32 16.03
CA ARG A 7 -6.32 -3.73 17.35
C ARG A 7 -6.47 -2.21 17.32
N ALA A 8 -7.10 -1.66 18.36
CA ALA A 8 -7.41 -0.24 18.56
C ALA A 8 -6.17 0.66 18.83
N VAL A 9 -5.14 0.53 17.99
CA VAL A 9 -3.89 1.29 18.01
C VAL A 9 -3.86 2.15 16.73
N ARG A 10 -3.25 3.35 16.78
CA ARG A 10 -3.09 4.30 15.65
C ARG A 10 -3.28 3.64 14.28
N LEU A 11 -4.36 4.02 13.59
CA LEU A 11 -4.81 3.38 12.35
C LEU A 11 -3.80 3.47 11.19
N SER A 12 -2.87 4.42 11.25
CA SER A 12 -1.79 4.59 10.29
C SER A 12 -0.65 5.41 10.90
N VAL A 13 0.55 5.30 10.33
CA VAL A 13 1.67 6.21 10.59
C VAL A 13 1.80 7.21 9.44
N VAL A 14 2.02 8.49 9.76
CA VAL A 14 2.32 9.52 8.75
C VAL A 14 3.84 9.63 8.60
N CYS A 15 4.32 9.57 7.35
CA CYS A 15 5.70 9.88 6.99
C CYS A 15 5.70 10.84 5.79
N GLY A 16 6.67 11.76 5.75
CA GLY A 16 6.84 12.75 4.67
C GLY A 16 8.28 12.88 4.20
N SER A 17 9.08 11.83 4.42
CA SER A 17 10.43 11.70 3.86
C SER A 17 10.86 10.22 3.81
N VAL A 18 11.86 9.92 2.97
CA VAL A 18 12.44 8.57 2.86
C VAL A 18 12.92 8.01 4.23
N PRO A 19 13.64 8.75 5.08
CA PRO A 19 14.04 8.25 6.40
C PRO A 19 12.86 7.97 7.32
N GLU A 20 11.83 8.82 7.30
CA GLU A 20 10.63 8.61 8.11
C GLU A 20 9.84 7.38 7.66
N CYS A 21 9.65 7.19 6.36
CA CYS A 21 8.94 6.02 5.83
C CYS A 21 9.72 4.73 6.08
N THR A 22 11.06 4.76 5.95
CA THR A 22 11.93 3.62 6.31
C THR A 22 11.80 3.27 7.79
N ARG A 23 11.82 4.27 8.67
CA ARG A 23 11.67 4.09 10.11
C ARG A 23 10.29 3.53 10.46
N ALA A 24 9.22 4.07 9.86
CA ALA A 24 7.86 3.61 10.07
C ALA A 24 7.69 2.15 9.64
N ALA A 25 8.18 1.79 8.45
CA ALA A 25 8.15 0.43 7.95
C ALA A 25 8.85 -0.55 8.91
N ARG A 26 10.10 -0.25 9.30
CA ARG A 26 10.86 -1.10 10.24
C ARG A 26 10.18 -1.26 11.59
N GLU A 27 9.52 -0.22 12.09
CA GLU A 27 8.78 -0.30 13.34
C GLU A 27 7.58 -1.23 13.23
N GLN A 28 6.82 -1.15 12.14
CA GLN A 28 5.70 -2.07 11.90
C GLN A 28 6.17 -3.52 11.74
N LEU A 29 7.25 -3.73 10.99
CA LEU A 29 7.90 -5.04 10.83
C LEU A 29 8.31 -5.64 12.18
N ARG A 30 8.89 -4.82 13.08
CA ARG A 30 9.28 -5.23 14.44
C ARG A 30 8.10 -5.68 15.29
N THR A 31 6.90 -5.17 15.02
CA THR A 31 5.67 -5.56 15.75
C THR A 31 4.99 -6.83 15.21
N GLY A 32 5.57 -7.46 14.18
CA GLY A 32 5.07 -8.71 13.61
C GLY A 32 3.95 -8.50 12.59
N ALA A 33 4.07 -7.47 11.75
CA ALA A 33 3.20 -7.30 10.59
C ALA A 33 3.50 -8.40 9.55
N ASP A 34 2.46 -9.05 9.04
CA ASP A 34 2.56 -10.04 7.96
C ASP A 34 2.69 -9.38 6.58
N PHE A 35 2.21 -8.14 6.47
CA PHE A 35 2.41 -7.28 5.31
C PHE A 35 2.25 -5.81 5.70
N LEU A 36 2.81 -4.91 4.89
CA LEU A 36 2.63 -3.46 5.04
C LEU A 36 1.61 -2.95 4.03
N ARG A 37 0.76 -2.03 4.44
CA ARG A 37 -0.13 -1.28 3.56
C ARG A 37 0.32 0.17 3.51
N ILE A 38 0.41 0.74 2.31
CA ILE A 38 0.72 2.16 2.10
C ILE A 38 -0.41 2.89 1.37
N MET A 39 -0.45 4.20 1.53
CA MET A 39 -1.41 5.08 0.86
C MET A 39 -0.70 5.85 -0.25
N VAL A 40 -0.82 5.40 -1.51
CA VAL A 40 -0.22 6.07 -2.68
C VAL A 40 -1.21 6.94 -3.45
N GLY A 41 -2.51 6.61 -3.33
CA GLY A 41 -3.62 7.43 -3.79
C GLY A 41 -4.42 7.98 -2.62
N SER A 42 -5.22 8.99 -2.90
CA SER A 42 -6.15 9.54 -1.91
C SER A 42 -7.34 8.62 -1.60
N GLY A 43 -7.87 8.77 -0.38
CA GLY A 43 -9.02 8.01 0.10
C GLY A 43 -10.34 8.76 -0.08
N VAL A 44 -11.45 8.03 -0.14
CA VAL A 44 -12.81 8.60 -0.20
C VAL A 44 -13.24 9.22 1.14
N ALA A 45 -12.68 8.74 2.25
CA ALA A 45 -13.05 9.16 3.61
C ALA A 45 -12.22 10.34 4.16
N SER A 46 -11.36 10.95 3.34
CA SER A 46 -10.53 12.08 3.75
C SER A 46 -11.22 13.40 3.39
N PRO A 47 -11.44 14.33 4.35
CA PRO A 47 -12.27 15.53 4.13
C PRO A 47 -11.77 16.48 3.03
N THR A 48 -10.46 16.46 2.77
CA THR A 48 -9.76 17.40 1.90
C THR A 48 -9.19 16.77 0.63
N ASP A 49 -9.35 15.46 0.47
CA ASP A 49 -8.67 14.72 -0.59
C ASP A 49 -9.50 14.69 -1.86
N ARG A 50 -8.82 14.97 -2.98
CA ARG A 50 -9.34 14.65 -4.30
C ARG A 50 -8.82 13.27 -4.71
N LEU A 51 -9.63 12.45 -5.36
CA LEU A 51 -9.23 11.08 -5.77
C LEU A 51 -7.99 11.07 -6.67
N GLU A 52 -7.75 12.16 -7.39
CA GLU A 52 -6.60 12.30 -8.26
C GLU A 52 -5.31 12.49 -7.44
N ASN A 53 -5.35 13.04 -6.23
CA ASN A 53 -4.16 13.38 -5.47
C ASN A 53 -3.24 12.17 -5.27
N MET A 54 -1.95 12.40 -5.52
CA MET A 54 -0.88 11.43 -5.31
C MET A 54 -0.33 11.60 -3.90
N ARG A 55 0.04 10.48 -3.28
CA ARG A 55 0.69 10.41 -1.97
C ARG A 55 1.97 9.61 -2.14
N LEU A 56 2.98 9.97 -1.34
CA LEU A 56 4.35 9.46 -1.41
C LEU A 56 5.07 9.76 -2.73
N THR A 57 6.35 10.10 -2.63
CA THR A 57 7.23 10.13 -3.79
C THR A 57 7.63 8.69 -4.19
N PRO A 58 8.18 8.49 -5.41
CA PRO A 58 8.69 7.17 -5.81
C PRO A 58 9.72 6.62 -4.83
N GLU A 59 10.61 7.49 -4.32
CA GLU A 59 11.66 7.12 -3.36
C GLU A 59 11.06 6.71 -2.01
N GLU A 60 10.02 7.41 -1.54
CA GLU A 60 9.34 7.09 -0.29
C GLU A 60 8.61 5.75 -0.36
N ALA A 61 7.87 5.51 -1.44
CA ALA A 61 7.19 4.23 -1.67
C ALA A 61 8.20 3.08 -1.78
N ARG A 62 9.29 3.29 -2.54
CA ARG A 62 10.34 2.29 -2.72
C ARG A 62 11.04 1.95 -1.41
N ALA A 63 11.30 2.94 -0.56
CA ALA A 63 11.92 2.71 0.74
C ALA A 63 11.10 1.77 1.64
N VAL A 64 9.77 1.87 1.60
CA VAL A 64 8.88 0.94 2.32
C VAL A 64 8.94 -0.46 1.70
N SER A 65 8.85 -0.56 0.38
CA SER A 65 8.93 -1.84 -0.35
C SER A 65 10.27 -2.56 -0.11
N GLU A 66 11.38 -1.83 -0.11
CA GLU A 66 12.71 -2.39 0.18
C GLU A 66 12.83 -2.88 1.62
N ALA A 67 12.29 -2.13 2.59
CA ALA A 67 12.24 -2.55 3.98
C ALA A 67 11.42 -3.83 4.15
N ALA A 68 10.22 -3.91 3.58
CA ALA A 68 9.38 -5.11 3.60
C ALA A 68 10.09 -6.32 2.96
N ARG A 69 10.72 -6.12 1.79
CA ARG A 69 11.46 -7.18 1.10
C ARG A 69 12.62 -7.72 1.93
N SER A 70 13.30 -6.86 2.69
CA SER A 70 14.38 -7.30 3.59
C SER A 70 13.91 -8.21 4.74
N TYR A 71 12.61 -8.15 5.07
CA TYR A 71 11.96 -9.04 6.04
C TYR A 71 11.24 -10.22 5.37
N GLY A 72 11.32 -10.36 4.05
CA GLY A 72 10.66 -11.43 3.31
C GLY A 72 9.14 -11.30 3.21
N ILE A 73 8.59 -10.10 3.44
CA ILE A 73 7.15 -9.83 3.32
C ILE A 73 6.88 -8.83 2.19
N TRP A 74 5.60 -8.64 1.86
CA TRP A 74 5.16 -7.79 0.76
C TRP A 74 4.49 -6.50 1.24
N VAL A 75 4.27 -5.60 0.27
CA VAL A 75 3.54 -4.34 0.45
C VAL A 75 2.29 -4.37 -0.42
N THR A 76 1.17 -3.89 0.13
CA THR A 76 -0.02 -3.52 -0.64
C THR A 76 -0.23 -2.00 -0.62
N ALA A 77 -0.90 -1.46 -1.62
CA ALA A 77 -1.14 -0.02 -1.71
C ALA A 77 -2.60 0.32 -1.99
N HIS A 78 -3.11 1.28 -1.22
CA HIS A 78 -4.38 1.94 -1.50
C HIS A 78 -4.26 2.82 -2.74
N ALA A 79 -4.97 2.44 -3.82
CA ALA A 79 -4.98 3.20 -5.07
C ALA A 79 -6.28 2.98 -5.86
N TYR A 80 -6.95 4.08 -6.22
CA TYR A 80 -8.11 4.04 -7.13
C TYR A 80 -7.70 4.27 -8.59
N MET A 81 -6.92 5.32 -8.84
CA MET A 81 -6.62 5.82 -10.19
C MET A 81 -5.51 5.02 -10.87
N PRO A 82 -5.56 4.75 -12.19
CA PRO A 82 -4.52 4.02 -12.91
C PRO A 82 -3.11 4.59 -12.73
N ARG A 83 -2.98 5.93 -12.63
CA ARG A 83 -1.69 6.58 -12.36
C ARG A 83 -1.09 6.23 -11.00
N ALA A 84 -1.93 6.10 -9.97
CA ALA A 84 -1.51 5.73 -8.62
C ALA A 84 -1.18 4.24 -8.54
N ILE A 85 -1.95 3.40 -9.25
CA ILE A 85 -1.70 1.97 -9.38
C ILE A 85 -0.35 1.73 -10.06
N ARG A 86 -0.10 2.38 -11.20
CA ARG A 86 1.19 2.30 -11.89
C ARG A 86 2.33 2.76 -10.99
N HIS A 87 2.17 3.89 -10.30
CA HIS A 87 3.16 4.40 -9.36
C HIS A 87 3.49 3.38 -8.26
N ALA A 88 2.50 2.70 -7.68
CA ALA A 88 2.72 1.64 -6.70
C ALA A 88 3.50 0.45 -7.28
N VAL A 89 3.03 -0.09 -8.41
CA VAL A 89 3.66 -1.25 -9.08
C VAL A 89 5.11 -0.95 -9.45
N ASP A 90 5.38 0.24 -9.99
CA ASP A 90 6.73 0.67 -10.41
C ASP A 90 7.69 0.85 -9.21
N ASN A 91 7.16 0.94 -7.99
CA ASN A 91 7.93 1.08 -6.75
C ASN A 91 7.83 -0.13 -5.82
N GLY A 92 7.50 -1.30 -6.36
CA GLY A 92 7.68 -2.59 -5.68
C GLY A 92 6.52 -3.04 -4.80
N VAL A 93 5.37 -2.38 -4.89
CA VAL A 93 4.13 -2.84 -4.27
C VAL A 93 3.60 -4.04 -5.05
N VAL A 94 3.18 -5.11 -4.36
CA VAL A 94 2.71 -6.36 -4.99
C VAL A 94 1.19 -6.44 -5.09
N GLY A 95 0.47 -5.85 -4.11
CA GLY A 95 -0.99 -5.85 -4.06
C GLY A 95 -1.58 -4.45 -4.18
N ILE A 96 -2.67 -4.30 -4.90
CA ILE A 96 -3.39 -3.03 -5.03
C ILE A 96 -4.74 -3.14 -4.34
N GLU A 97 -5.07 -2.20 -3.46
CA GLU A 97 -6.35 -2.15 -2.77
C GLU A 97 -7.34 -1.26 -3.50
N HIS A 98 -8.60 -1.71 -3.55
CA HIS A 98 -9.73 -1.08 -4.21
C HIS A 98 -9.68 -1.11 -5.74
N GLY A 99 -8.73 -0.43 -6.37
CA GLY A 99 -8.53 -0.49 -7.83
C GLY A 99 -9.77 -0.17 -8.68
N ASN A 100 -10.80 0.50 -8.13
CA ASN A 100 -12.12 0.61 -8.78
C ASN A 100 -12.11 1.31 -10.14
N LEU A 101 -11.08 2.10 -10.44
CA LEU A 101 -10.97 2.87 -11.68
C LEU A 101 -9.88 2.31 -12.61
N LEU A 102 -9.49 1.06 -12.40
CA LEU A 102 -8.52 0.35 -13.21
C LEU A 102 -9.08 0.06 -14.61
N ASP A 103 -8.32 0.46 -15.64
CA ASP A 103 -8.66 0.19 -17.04
C ASP A 103 -8.03 -1.13 -17.53
N GLU A 104 -8.47 -1.61 -18.69
CA GLU A 104 -8.00 -2.88 -19.25
C GLU A 104 -6.48 -2.88 -19.54
N GLY A 105 -5.91 -1.73 -19.93
CA GLY A 105 -4.48 -1.60 -20.17
C GLY A 105 -3.67 -1.77 -18.89
N MET A 106 -4.13 -1.15 -17.81
CA MET A 106 -3.55 -1.25 -16.48
C MET A 106 -3.72 -2.67 -15.89
N ALA A 107 -4.86 -3.33 -16.14
CA ALA A 107 -5.10 -4.72 -15.75
C ALA A 107 -4.06 -5.66 -16.36
N ARG A 108 -3.86 -5.55 -17.69
CA ARG A 108 -2.85 -6.35 -18.40
C ARG A 108 -1.43 -6.04 -17.91
N TYR A 109 -1.14 -4.77 -17.61
CA TYR A 109 0.15 -4.34 -17.07
C TYR A 109 0.46 -5.00 -15.71
N MET A 110 -0.52 -5.08 -14.82
CA MET A 110 -0.39 -5.73 -13.51
C MET A 110 -0.27 -7.24 -13.65
N ALA A 111 -1.13 -7.86 -14.46
CA ALA A 111 -1.11 -9.31 -14.70
C ALA A 111 0.24 -9.77 -15.27
N GLY A 112 0.82 -9.03 -16.22
CA GLY A 112 2.13 -9.32 -16.79
C GLY A 112 3.30 -9.25 -15.80
N ARG A 113 3.07 -8.72 -14.58
CA ARG A 113 4.06 -8.65 -13.49
C ARG A 113 3.69 -9.50 -12.28
N GLY A 114 2.62 -10.29 -12.35
CA GLY A 114 2.15 -11.13 -11.24
C GLY A 114 1.57 -10.36 -10.05
N HIS A 115 0.99 -9.17 -10.29
CA HIS A 115 0.38 -8.35 -9.23
C HIS A 115 -1.12 -8.62 -9.09
N LEU A 116 -1.64 -8.50 -7.86
CA LEU A 116 -3.06 -8.73 -7.54
C LEU A 116 -3.81 -7.41 -7.35
N ALA A 117 -5.05 -7.36 -7.85
CA ALA A 117 -6.01 -6.30 -7.55
C ALA A 117 -6.94 -6.77 -6.42
N ASP A 118 -7.31 -5.85 -5.53
CA ASP A 118 -8.06 -6.06 -4.28
C ASP A 118 -7.40 -7.06 -3.30
N ALA A 119 -6.10 -6.85 -3.06
CA ALA A 119 -5.28 -7.78 -2.28
C ALA A 119 -5.77 -7.96 -0.81
N ASP A 120 -6.44 -6.98 -0.21
CA ASP A 120 -6.94 -7.05 1.17
C ASP A 120 -8.03 -8.13 1.31
N HIS A 121 -8.87 -8.37 0.28
CA HIS A 121 -9.88 -9.42 0.33
C HIS A 121 -9.28 -10.83 0.24
N ASP A 122 -8.26 -11.00 -0.61
CA ASP A 122 -7.61 -12.29 -0.82
C ASP A 122 -6.65 -12.64 0.34
N LEU A 123 -6.00 -11.65 0.94
CA LEU A 123 -5.04 -11.85 2.03
C LEU A 123 -5.71 -12.00 3.42
N ARG A 124 -6.90 -11.42 3.63
CA ARG A 124 -7.67 -11.58 4.89
C ARG A 124 -8.16 -12.99 5.17
N ARG A 125 -8.14 -13.89 4.17
CA ARG A 125 -8.57 -15.30 4.34
C ARG A 125 -7.65 -16.12 5.26
N HIS A 126 -6.49 -15.59 5.66
CA HIS A 126 -5.46 -16.31 6.42
C HIS A 126 -5.06 -15.67 7.77
N SER A 127 -5.91 -14.85 8.40
CA SER A 127 -5.60 -14.18 9.69
C SER A 127 -4.34 -13.28 9.66
N ALA A 128 -4.03 -12.72 8.48
CA ALA A 128 -2.86 -11.87 8.27
C ALA A 128 -2.95 -10.53 9.02
N ARG A 129 -1.88 -10.16 9.72
CA ARG A 129 -1.70 -8.93 10.48
C ARG A 129 -1.19 -7.81 9.59
N GLN A 130 -2.10 -6.93 9.19
CA GLN A 130 -1.78 -5.72 8.45
C GLN A 130 -1.23 -4.61 9.35
N ALA A 131 -0.23 -3.88 8.87
CA ALA A 131 0.13 -2.56 9.38
C ALA A 131 -0.02 -1.48 8.30
N CYS A 132 -0.42 -0.26 8.67
CA CYS A 132 -0.73 0.84 7.74
C CYS A 132 0.08 2.11 8.02
#